data_AF-A0A0M6YCJ9-F1
#
_entry.id   AF-A0A0M6YCJ9-F1
#
_cell.length_a   1.000
_cell.length_b   1.000
_cell.length_c   1.000
_cell.angle_alpha   90.00
_cell.angle_beta   90.00
_cell.angle_gamma   90.00
#
_symmetry.space_group_name_H-M   'P 1'
#
loop_
_entity.id
_entity.type
_entity.pdbx_description
1 polymer ?
#
loop_
_entity_poly.entity_id
_entity_poly.type
_entity_poly.pdbx_seq_one_letter_code
_entity_poly.pdbx_strand_id
1 'polypeptide(L)'
;MLKLKGLAGLIIALVITFATATPSQAQLFGRKNDDSSVRIGQLEERIRVLTGQIEQLSYQMRELQDQMRRMQEDNEYRFQQLEGGTPGKRSDVAPGSTAPGLGPDGTPQSGNLIAPGGGFATLPTDGSGDGNWDQSGGYESGLPSDGPIDLSRLANGLENLPGTGQEIAPDPGLATDDDQIASVIGSGDPGSDYNQAYSLAVNGDYAGAERGFRNFLETYPDDAQAANAQYWLGESLLAQQNYREAADAFLKTYTDHPGNAKSPDSLLKLGVSLRGLGEADAACATFSELLNKYPNAAPAVLSQARDERRRAQCS
;
A
#
# COMPACT_ATOMS: atom_id res chain seq x y z
N MET A 1 36.63 53.52 -8.09
CA MET A 1 36.89 54.95 -7.79
C MET A 1 36.55 55.71 -9.07
N LEU A 2 35.47 56.48 -9.18
CA LEU A 2 35.27 57.81 -8.60
C LEU A 2 33.77 58.17 -8.65
N LYS A 3 33.32 58.92 -7.63
CA LYS A 3 31.97 59.46 -7.40
C LYS A 3 31.58 60.53 -8.45
N LEU A 4 30.29 60.83 -8.67
CA LEU A 4 29.59 61.99 -8.07
C LEU A 4 28.15 62.22 -8.59
N LYS A 5 27.35 62.75 -7.67
CA LYS A 5 25.92 63.09 -7.63
C LYS A 5 25.41 64.09 -8.71
N GLY A 6 24.15 63.87 -9.12
CA GLY A 6 23.01 64.81 -9.00
C GLY A 6 22.81 65.93 -10.03
N LEU A 7 21.64 66.00 -10.68
CA LEU A 7 20.57 67.00 -10.44
C LEU A 7 19.39 66.88 -11.43
N ALA A 8 18.17 66.99 -10.87
CA ALA A 8 16.99 67.73 -11.34
C ALA A 8 16.41 67.55 -12.77
N GLY A 9 15.25 66.89 -12.83
CA GLY A 9 13.96 67.52 -13.18
C GLY A 9 13.66 67.84 -14.64
N LEU A 10 12.67 67.15 -15.23
CA LEU A 10 11.63 67.80 -16.04
C LEU A 10 10.39 66.90 -16.20
N ILE A 11 9.26 67.48 -15.84
CA ILE A 11 7.89 66.99 -16.00
C ILE A 11 7.53 67.04 -17.50
N ILE A 12 7.08 65.93 -18.09
CA ILE A 12 6.30 65.96 -19.33
C ILE A 12 5.09 65.04 -19.18
N ALA A 13 3.93 65.69 -19.20
CA ALA A 13 2.60 65.12 -19.17
C ALA A 13 2.34 64.24 -20.42
N LEU A 14 1.91 63.00 -20.21
CA LEU A 14 1.31 62.19 -21.26
C LEU A 14 -0.21 62.24 -21.13
N VAL A 15 -0.81 63.01 -22.03
CA VAL A 15 -2.25 63.21 -22.19
C VAL A 15 -2.89 61.92 -22.68
N ILE A 16 -3.91 61.47 -21.94
CA ILE A 16 -4.76 60.32 -22.22
C ILE A 16 -5.67 60.67 -23.41
N THR A 17 -5.48 60.03 -24.56
CA THR A 17 -6.45 60.03 -25.66
C THR A 17 -7.38 58.82 -25.53
N PHE A 18 -8.64 59.10 -25.18
CA PHE A 18 -9.76 58.17 -25.25
C PHE A 18 -10.08 57.82 -26.70
N ALA A 19 -9.96 56.54 -27.06
CA ALA A 19 -10.60 55.97 -28.24
C ALA A 19 -11.84 55.20 -27.77
N THR A 20 -13.01 55.76 -28.02
CA THR A 20 -14.31 55.11 -27.81
C THR A 20 -14.57 54.11 -28.92
N ALA A 21 -14.50 52.81 -28.63
CA ALA A 21 -15.12 51.77 -29.45
C ALA A 21 -16.33 51.22 -28.68
N THR A 22 -17.49 51.32 -29.32
CA THR A 22 -18.80 50.86 -28.82
C THR A 22 -18.84 49.34 -28.63
N PRO A 23 -19.60 48.82 -27.65
CA PRO A 23 -19.77 47.38 -27.43
C PRO A 23 -20.83 46.80 -28.38
N SER A 24 -20.44 45.84 -29.22
CA SER A 24 -21.38 44.88 -29.81
C SER A 24 -21.51 43.70 -28.85
N GLN A 25 -22.69 43.54 -28.25
CA GLN A 25 -23.02 42.40 -27.40
C GLN A 25 -23.59 41.22 -28.19
N ALA A 26 -23.54 40.06 -27.51
CA ALA A 26 -24.30 38.82 -27.70
C ALA A 26 -23.67 37.79 -28.67
N GLN A 27 -23.50 36.51 -28.35
CA GLN A 27 -23.85 35.64 -27.23
C GLN A 27 -23.14 34.29 -27.52
N LEU A 28 -22.18 33.80 -26.71
CA LEU A 28 -21.84 32.35 -26.67
C LEU A 28 -20.91 31.93 -25.51
N PHE A 29 -20.99 32.55 -24.33
CA PHE A 29 -20.20 32.11 -23.18
C PHE A 29 -21.05 32.18 -21.91
N GLY A 30 -21.81 31.12 -21.66
CA GLY A 30 -22.56 30.96 -20.44
C GLY A 30 -22.75 29.48 -20.14
N ARG A 31 -21.67 28.81 -19.69
CA ARG A 31 -21.70 27.52 -18.95
C ARG A 31 -20.33 26.94 -18.53
N LYS A 32 -19.31 27.77 -18.25
CA LYS A 32 -17.99 27.26 -17.77
C LYS A 32 -17.45 27.90 -16.48
N ASN A 33 -18.08 28.94 -15.96
CA ASN A 33 -17.60 29.64 -14.76
C ASN A 33 -18.13 29.05 -13.44
N ASP A 34 -19.25 28.32 -13.49
CA ASP A 34 -19.80 27.69 -12.29
C ASP A 34 -18.97 26.46 -11.88
N ASP A 35 -18.51 25.67 -12.86
CA ASP A 35 -17.67 24.48 -12.58
C ASP A 35 -16.29 24.85 -12.00
N SER A 36 -15.67 25.93 -12.50
CA SER A 36 -14.35 26.37 -12.01
C SER A 36 -14.41 26.93 -10.58
N SER A 37 -15.48 27.64 -10.23
CA SER A 37 -15.65 28.21 -8.89
C SER A 37 -16.05 27.15 -7.86
N VAL A 38 -16.86 26.16 -8.25
CA VAL A 38 -17.15 24.97 -7.43
C VAL A 38 -15.88 24.15 -7.21
N ARG A 39 -15.04 23.99 -8.23
CA ARG A 39 -13.75 23.26 -8.12
C ARG A 39 -12.75 23.97 -7.22
N ILE A 40 -12.67 25.31 -7.28
CA ILE A 40 -11.83 26.10 -6.37
C ILE A 40 -12.34 25.98 -4.92
N GLY A 41 -13.66 26.06 -4.70
CA GLY A 41 -14.24 25.84 -3.37
C GLY A 41 -13.97 24.43 -2.82
N GLN A 42 -14.02 23.40 -3.67
CA GLN A 42 -13.66 22.03 -3.30
C GLN A 42 -12.15 21.86 -3.03
N LEU A 43 -11.28 22.57 -3.74
CA LEU A 43 -9.84 22.57 -3.46
C LEU A 43 -9.53 23.27 -2.13
N GLU A 44 -10.18 24.40 -1.83
CA GLU A 44 -10.01 25.13 -0.58
C GLU A 44 -10.48 24.29 0.63
N GLU A 45 -11.61 23.60 0.50
CA GLU A 45 -12.10 22.69 1.53
C GLU A 45 -11.17 21.48 1.72
N ARG A 46 -10.63 20.92 0.62
CA ARG A 46 -9.62 19.86 0.71
C ARG A 46 -8.34 20.33 1.39
N ILE A 47 -7.87 21.55 1.13
CA ILE A 47 -6.69 22.09 1.82
C ILE A 47 -6.94 22.24 3.33
N ARG A 48 -8.15 22.67 3.70
CA ARG A 48 -8.54 22.81 5.11
C ARG A 48 -8.61 21.46 5.82
N VAL A 49 -9.23 20.47 5.18
CA VAL A 49 -9.32 19.09 5.70
C VAL A 49 -7.93 18.43 5.76
N LEU A 50 -7.10 18.60 4.73
CA LEU A 50 -5.73 18.09 4.71
C LEU A 50 -4.87 18.71 5.82
N THR A 51 -5.05 20.00 6.12
CA THR A 51 -4.34 20.65 7.23
C THR A 51 -4.78 20.08 8.58
N GLY A 52 -6.07 19.84 8.77
CA GLY A 52 -6.59 19.16 9.96
C GLY A 52 -6.08 17.71 10.11
N GLN A 53 -6.02 16.96 9.00
CA GLN A 53 -5.42 15.62 8.98
C GLN A 53 -3.93 15.63 9.31
N ILE A 54 -3.18 16.66 8.87
CA ILE A 54 -1.76 16.80 9.24
C ILE A 54 -1.59 16.99 10.74
N GLU A 55 -2.44 17.79 11.39
CA GLU A 55 -2.38 17.98 12.84
C GLU A 55 -2.70 16.68 13.58
N GLN A 56 -3.75 15.97 13.17
CA GLN A 56 -4.13 14.68 13.75
C GLN A 56 -3.05 13.62 13.57
N LEU A 57 -2.44 13.53 12.38
CA LEU A 57 -1.39 12.55 12.12
C LEU A 57 -0.08 12.91 12.84
N SER A 58 0.25 14.20 12.96
CA SER A 58 1.37 14.66 13.78
C SER A 58 1.16 14.36 15.27
N TYR A 59 -0.09 14.32 15.73
CA TYR A 59 -0.44 13.93 17.08
C TYR A 59 -0.25 12.42 17.27
N GLN A 60 -0.76 11.60 16.33
CA GLN A 60 -0.54 10.14 16.37
C GLN A 60 0.94 9.77 16.33
N MET A 61 1.75 10.42 15.48
CA MET A 61 3.19 10.17 15.43
C MET A 61 3.88 10.50 16.77
N ARG A 62 3.48 11.59 17.42
CA ARG A 62 3.99 11.94 18.76
C ARG A 62 3.54 10.95 19.83
N GLU A 63 2.27 10.53 19.79
CA GLU A 63 1.72 9.54 20.70
C GLU A 63 2.46 8.19 20.56
N LEU A 64 2.73 7.75 19.32
CA LEU A 64 3.48 6.52 19.06
C LEU A 64 4.93 6.62 19.54
N GLN A 65 5.59 7.77 19.32
CA GLN A 65 6.93 8.03 19.85
C GLN A 65 6.96 7.99 21.39
N ASP A 66 5.96 8.58 22.03
CA ASP A 66 5.80 8.55 23.49
C ASP A 66 5.52 7.13 24.00
N GLN A 67 4.72 6.34 23.27
CA GLN A 67 4.46 4.94 23.58
C GLN A 67 5.74 4.11 23.50
N MET A 68 6.52 4.29 22.43
CA MET A 68 7.82 3.61 22.23
C MET A 68 8.82 3.98 23.32
N ARG A 69 8.85 5.25 23.74
CA ARG A 69 9.70 5.72 24.83
C ARG A 69 9.30 5.08 26.17
N ARG A 70 8.02 5.10 26.52
CA ARG A 70 7.51 4.49 27.75
C ARG A 70 7.77 2.98 27.78
N MET A 71 7.64 2.31 26.64
CA MET A 71 7.98 0.90 26.51
C MET A 71 9.47 0.64 26.75
N GLN A 72 10.36 1.51 26.25
CA GLN A 72 11.80 1.43 26.52
C GLN A 72 12.12 1.65 28.00
N GLU A 73 11.49 2.64 28.63
CA GLU A 73 11.64 2.93 30.06
C GLU A 73 11.14 1.76 30.94
N ASP A 74 10.04 1.11 30.55
CA ASP A 74 9.53 -0.08 31.24
C ASP A 74 10.47 -1.29 31.09
N ASN A 75 11.01 -1.50 29.88
CA ASN A 75 12.00 -2.55 29.64
C ASN A 75 13.29 -2.32 30.44
N GLU A 76 13.78 -1.07 30.49
CA GLU A 76 14.96 -0.67 31.27
C GLU A 76 14.72 -0.85 32.78
N TYR A 77 13.54 -0.44 33.28
CA TYR A 77 13.17 -0.63 34.68
C TYR A 77 13.04 -2.10 35.08
N ARG A 78 12.50 -2.95 34.18
CA ARG A 78 12.49 -4.41 34.38
C ARG A 78 13.90 -4.99 34.36
N PHE A 79 14.78 -4.50 33.50
CA PHE A 79 16.17 -4.96 33.42
C PHE A 79 16.95 -4.61 34.70
N GLN A 80 16.82 -3.38 35.19
CA GLN A 80 17.45 -2.94 36.43
C GLN A 80 16.94 -3.69 37.67
N GLN A 81 15.67 -4.11 37.69
CA GLN A 81 15.15 -4.99 38.75
C GLN A 81 15.73 -6.41 38.68
N LEU A 82 16.02 -6.91 37.49
CA LEU A 82 16.66 -8.21 37.30
C LEU A 82 18.16 -8.16 37.65
N GLU A 83 18.83 -7.02 37.48
CA GLU A 83 20.23 -6.80 37.89
C GLU A 83 20.39 -6.41 39.37
N GLY A 84 19.41 -5.71 39.95
CA GLY A 84 19.42 -5.29 41.37
C GLY A 84 18.94 -6.36 42.36
N GLY A 85 18.35 -7.44 41.86
CA GLY A 85 18.04 -8.63 42.64
C GLY A 85 19.30 -9.45 42.88
N THR A 86 19.70 -9.62 44.16
CA THR A 86 20.64 -10.67 44.58
C THR A 86 20.32 -11.96 43.84
N PRO A 87 21.28 -12.72 43.27
CA PRO A 87 21.00 -13.91 42.47
C PRO A 87 20.11 -14.88 43.25
N GLY A 88 18.81 -14.75 43.00
CA GLY A 88 17.78 -15.57 43.58
C GLY A 88 17.94 -16.92 42.93
N LYS A 89 18.37 -17.88 43.73
CA LYS A 89 18.48 -19.31 43.45
C LYS A 89 17.67 -19.68 42.21
N ARG A 90 18.37 -20.08 41.15
CA ARG A 90 17.78 -20.94 40.11
C ARG A 90 16.99 -21.99 40.87
N SER A 91 15.70 -22.11 40.58
CA SER A 91 14.98 -23.29 41.02
C SER A 91 15.73 -24.47 40.42
N ASP A 92 16.43 -25.20 41.28
CA ASP A 92 17.11 -26.43 40.98
C ASP A 92 16.02 -27.44 40.57
N VAL A 93 15.57 -27.37 39.32
CA VAL A 93 15.00 -28.52 38.67
C VAL A 93 16.20 -29.40 38.36
N ALA A 94 16.30 -30.49 39.13
CA ALA A 94 17.32 -31.50 38.99
C ALA A 94 17.52 -31.89 37.51
N PRO A 95 18.76 -32.15 37.08
CA PRO A 95 18.97 -32.81 35.80
C PRO A 95 18.43 -34.24 35.93
N GLY A 96 17.20 -34.43 35.47
CA GLY A 96 16.67 -35.73 35.12
C GLY A 96 17.50 -36.27 33.96
N SER A 97 18.56 -36.98 34.33
CA SER A 97 19.36 -37.80 33.45
C SER A 97 18.49 -38.89 32.82
N THR A 98 18.31 -38.82 31.51
CA THR A 98 18.47 -39.98 30.62
C THR A 98 18.90 -39.46 29.25
N ALA A 99 20.20 -39.21 29.12
CA ALA A 99 20.85 -39.42 27.83
C ALA A 99 20.66 -40.90 27.46
N PRO A 100 20.28 -41.24 26.21
CA PRO A 100 20.38 -42.61 25.73
C PRO A 100 21.85 -43.05 25.85
N GLY A 101 22.08 -44.11 26.63
CA GLY A 101 23.40 -44.70 26.77
C GLY A 101 23.92 -45.17 25.40
N LEU A 102 25.16 -44.81 25.11
CA LEU A 102 25.96 -45.51 24.10
C LEU A 102 26.24 -46.92 24.65
N GLY A 103 25.85 -47.94 23.91
CA GLY A 103 26.35 -49.29 24.14
C GLY A 103 27.87 -49.35 23.87
N PRO A 104 28.59 -50.38 24.36
CA PRO A 104 30.05 -50.49 24.23
C PRO A 104 30.59 -50.44 22.79
N ASP A 105 29.72 -50.61 21.78
CA ASP A 105 30.09 -50.69 20.35
C ASP A 105 29.48 -49.58 19.46
N GLY A 106 28.95 -48.49 20.03
CA GLY A 106 28.71 -47.24 19.28
C GLY A 106 27.60 -47.22 18.21
N THR A 107 26.52 -48.00 18.32
CA THR A 107 25.34 -47.89 17.43
C THR A 107 24.05 -47.45 18.18
N PRO A 108 23.19 -46.58 17.61
CA PRO A 108 21.91 -46.19 18.25
C PRO A 108 20.80 -47.25 18.07
N GLN A 109 20.12 -47.60 19.17
CA GLN A 109 18.96 -48.52 19.21
C GLN A 109 17.63 -47.73 19.17
N SER A 110 16.72 -48.11 18.28
CA SER A 110 15.36 -47.56 18.16
C SER A 110 14.43 -48.14 19.23
N GLY A 111 13.84 -47.28 20.06
CA GLY A 111 12.83 -47.64 21.07
C GLY A 111 11.41 -47.30 20.60
N ASN A 112 10.53 -48.30 20.61
CA ASN A 112 9.10 -48.18 20.30
C ASN A 112 8.36 -47.29 21.32
N LEU A 113 7.63 -46.28 20.84
CA LEU A 113 6.59 -45.60 21.62
C LEU A 113 5.22 -45.89 21.01
N ILE A 114 4.37 -46.50 21.83
CA ILE A 114 2.97 -46.84 21.56
C ILE A 114 2.13 -45.59 21.82
N ALA A 115 1.39 -45.11 20.81
CA ALA A 115 0.38 -44.06 20.96
C ALA A 115 -1.03 -44.66 21.15
N PRO A 116 -1.92 -44.08 21.97
CA PRO A 116 -3.28 -44.56 22.14
C PRO A 116 -4.19 -44.11 20.98
N GLY A 117 -4.74 -45.08 20.26
CA GLY A 117 -6.10 -45.11 19.71
C GLY A 117 -6.59 -43.95 18.81
N GLY A 118 -6.41 -44.12 17.50
CA GLY A 118 -7.16 -43.40 16.45
C GLY A 118 -6.68 -43.84 15.07
N GLY A 119 -7.52 -44.57 14.32
CA GLY A 119 -7.11 -45.35 13.14
C GLY A 119 -6.61 -44.53 11.95
N PHE A 120 -5.57 -45.05 11.29
CA PHE A 120 -5.06 -44.54 10.02
C PHE A 120 -5.56 -45.43 8.88
N ALA A 121 -6.28 -44.84 7.93
CA ALA A 121 -6.51 -45.43 6.63
C ALA A 121 -5.19 -45.40 5.83
N THR A 122 -4.89 -46.51 5.17
CA THR A 122 -3.73 -46.71 4.30
C THR A 122 -3.82 -45.82 3.05
N LEU A 123 -2.84 -44.93 2.84
CA LEU A 123 -2.65 -44.20 1.58
C LEU A 123 -1.77 -45.02 0.62
N PRO A 124 -2.06 -45.04 -0.70
CA PRO A 124 -1.19 -45.65 -1.70
C PRO A 124 0.18 -44.98 -1.77
N THR A 125 1.19 -45.81 -1.99
CA THR A 125 2.57 -45.44 -2.28
C THR A 125 2.76 -45.23 -3.77
N ASP A 126 2.55 -44.01 -4.24
CA ASP A 126 3.06 -43.54 -5.53
C ASP A 126 3.23 -42.00 -5.53
N GLY A 127 4.41 -41.56 -5.98
CA GLY A 127 4.62 -40.21 -6.49
C GLY A 127 5.11 -39.17 -5.49
N SER A 128 6.41 -39.18 -5.22
CA SER A 128 7.16 -38.03 -4.72
C SER A 128 6.92 -36.79 -5.59
N GLY A 129 6.78 -35.65 -4.92
CA GLY A 129 6.58 -34.35 -5.54
C GLY A 129 7.85 -33.80 -6.20
N ASP A 130 7.91 -33.97 -7.51
CA ASP A 130 8.72 -33.18 -8.43
C ASP A 130 7.86 -32.85 -9.66
N GLY A 131 6.88 -31.97 -9.43
CA GLY A 131 5.96 -31.45 -10.44
C GLY A 131 6.58 -30.29 -11.22
N ASN A 132 6.84 -30.55 -12.49
CA ASN A 132 7.20 -29.60 -13.55
C ASN A 132 6.13 -28.50 -13.70
N TRP A 133 6.53 -27.21 -13.71
CA TRP A 133 5.65 -26.06 -13.95
C TRP A 133 5.34 -25.87 -15.44
N ASP A 134 4.75 -26.88 -16.05
CA ASP A 134 4.12 -26.77 -17.37
C ASP A 134 2.74 -27.44 -17.31
N GLN A 135 1.75 -26.73 -17.86
CA GLN A 135 0.35 -27.14 -18.03
C GLN A 135 -0.54 -27.20 -16.78
N SER A 136 -1.10 -26.03 -16.43
CA SER A 136 -2.56 -25.80 -16.49
C SER A 136 -2.94 -24.37 -16.09
N GLY A 137 -2.53 -23.40 -16.91
CA GLY A 137 -3.25 -22.13 -17.03
C GLY A 137 -4.36 -22.30 -18.06
N GLY A 138 -5.48 -22.89 -17.66
CA GLY A 138 -6.62 -23.12 -18.55
C GLY A 138 -7.59 -21.94 -18.52
N TYR A 139 -7.50 -21.06 -19.51
CA TYR A 139 -8.68 -20.32 -19.97
C TYR A 139 -9.41 -21.24 -20.96
N GLU A 140 -10.66 -21.58 -20.64
CA GLU A 140 -11.50 -22.35 -21.56
C GLU A 140 -12.01 -21.41 -22.65
N SER A 141 -11.22 -21.22 -23.70
CA SER A 141 -11.66 -20.57 -24.94
C SER A 141 -12.09 -21.64 -25.93
N GLY A 142 -13.40 -21.85 -26.03
CA GLY A 142 -14.01 -22.61 -27.12
C GLY A 142 -14.02 -21.79 -28.41
N LEU A 143 -12.94 -21.83 -29.20
CA LEU A 143 -12.95 -21.55 -30.64
C LEU A 143 -11.86 -22.41 -31.33
N PRO A 144 -12.14 -23.04 -32.49
CA PRO A 144 -11.15 -23.89 -33.17
C PRO A 144 -9.99 -23.07 -33.75
N SER A 145 -8.77 -23.54 -33.49
CA SER A 145 -7.54 -23.07 -34.10
C SER A 145 -7.42 -23.51 -35.56
N ASP A 146 -7.18 -22.56 -36.47
CA ASP A 146 -5.99 -22.54 -37.34
C ASP A 146 -6.18 -21.53 -38.48
N GLY A 147 -5.60 -20.34 -38.32
CA GLY A 147 -5.50 -19.30 -39.34
C GLY A 147 -4.99 -17.97 -38.76
N PRO A 148 -4.26 -17.15 -39.55
CA PRO A 148 -3.84 -15.83 -39.11
C PRO A 148 -5.05 -14.94 -38.79
N ILE A 149 -4.94 -14.15 -37.72
CA ILE A 149 -6.01 -13.29 -37.19
C ILE A 149 -6.54 -12.36 -38.30
N ASP A 150 -7.81 -12.53 -38.68
CA ASP A 150 -8.45 -11.72 -39.72
C ASP A 150 -8.98 -10.39 -39.13
N LEU A 151 -8.10 -9.39 -39.13
CA LEU A 151 -8.40 -8.02 -38.70
C LEU A 151 -9.48 -7.33 -39.57
N SER A 152 -9.84 -7.90 -40.71
CA SER A 152 -10.89 -7.37 -41.60
C SER A 152 -12.29 -7.48 -40.98
N ARG A 153 -12.50 -8.36 -39.99
CA ARG A 153 -13.79 -8.51 -39.30
C ARG A 153 -14.01 -7.49 -38.18
N LEU A 154 -12.94 -6.91 -37.64
CA LEU A 154 -13.01 -5.80 -36.69
C LEU A 154 -13.33 -4.47 -37.40
N ALA A 155 -12.84 -4.30 -38.63
CA ALA A 155 -13.13 -3.13 -39.46
C ALA A 155 -14.57 -3.11 -40.01
N ASN A 156 -15.11 -4.27 -40.41
CA ASN A 156 -16.49 -4.37 -40.94
C ASN A 156 -17.59 -4.29 -39.87
N GLY A 157 -17.24 -4.25 -38.58
CA GLY A 157 -18.19 -4.05 -37.47
C GLY A 157 -18.73 -2.61 -37.36
N LEU A 158 -18.16 -1.66 -38.11
CA LEU A 158 -18.62 -0.27 -38.16
C LEU A 158 -19.43 0.09 -39.43
N GLU A 159 -19.68 -0.86 -40.35
CA GLU A 159 -20.22 -0.53 -41.69
C GLU A 159 -21.61 -1.09 -42.03
N ASN A 160 -22.35 -1.66 -41.07
CA ASN A 160 -23.75 -2.05 -41.29
C ASN A 160 -24.71 -1.43 -40.26
N LEU A 161 -25.08 -0.18 -40.53
CA LEU A 161 -26.31 0.45 -40.02
C LEU A 161 -27.34 0.51 -41.16
N PRO A 162 -28.37 -0.35 -41.20
CA PRO A 162 -29.55 -0.08 -41.98
C PRO A 162 -30.37 0.97 -41.23
N GLY A 163 -30.35 2.20 -41.74
CA GLY A 163 -31.30 3.23 -41.32
C GLY A 163 -32.72 2.83 -41.69
N THR A 164 -33.58 2.68 -40.69
CA THR A 164 -35.02 2.94 -40.81
C THR A 164 -35.49 3.49 -39.46
N GLY A 165 -36.16 4.65 -39.52
CA GLY A 165 -36.73 5.29 -38.34
C GLY A 165 -37.81 4.40 -37.72
N GLN A 166 -37.58 4.01 -36.48
CA GLN A 166 -38.61 3.49 -35.59
C GLN A 166 -38.53 4.33 -34.32
N GLU A 167 -39.62 5.04 -34.04
CA GLU A 167 -39.84 5.82 -32.83
C GLU A 167 -39.83 4.90 -31.62
N ILE A 168 -38.77 4.99 -30.79
CA ILE A 168 -38.65 4.24 -29.54
C ILE A 168 -39.30 5.09 -28.46
N ALA A 169 -40.46 4.66 -27.97
CA ALA A 169 -41.05 5.19 -26.75
C ALA A 169 -40.06 5.03 -25.57
N PRO A 170 -40.02 5.96 -24.59
CA PRO A 170 -39.07 5.87 -23.50
C PRO A 170 -39.34 4.63 -22.64
N ASP A 171 -38.35 3.75 -22.59
CA ASP A 171 -38.27 2.60 -21.69
C ASP A 171 -38.24 3.09 -20.22
N PRO A 172 -39.10 2.60 -19.31
CA PRO A 172 -39.11 2.99 -17.89
C PRO A 172 -37.94 2.44 -17.06
N GLY A 173 -36.80 2.12 -17.69
CA GLY A 173 -35.68 1.41 -17.09
C GLY A 173 -34.38 2.21 -17.03
N LEU A 174 -34.42 3.54 -17.03
CA LEU A 174 -33.25 4.37 -16.75
C LEU A 174 -32.87 4.22 -15.27
N ALA A 175 -32.08 3.20 -14.98
CA ALA A 175 -31.12 3.25 -13.88
C ALA A 175 -30.35 4.56 -14.03
N THR A 176 -30.39 5.33 -12.96
CA THR A 176 -29.75 6.64 -12.83
C THR A 176 -28.29 6.57 -13.26
N ASP A 177 -27.82 7.64 -13.91
CA ASP A 177 -26.43 7.84 -14.40
C ASP A 177 -25.30 7.57 -13.38
N ASP A 178 -25.63 7.23 -12.13
CA ASP A 178 -24.67 6.78 -11.10
C ASP A 178 -24.04 5.40 -11.40
N ASP A 179 -24.75 4.46 -12.03
CA ASP A 179 -24.23 3.10 -12.27
C ASP A 179 -23.15 3.05 -13.37
N GLN A 180 -23.18 3.98 -14.34
CA GLN A 180 -22.13 4.05 -15.37
C GLN A 180 -20.83 4.67 -14.83
N ILE A 181 -20.89 5.47 -13.76
CA ILE A 181 -19.70 5.97 -13.07
C ILE A 181 -19.10 4.90 -12.14
N ALA A 182 -19.95 4.03 -11.54
CA ALA A 182 -19.50 2.89 -10.74
C ALA A 182 -18.62 1.93 -11.55
N SER A 183 -18.98 1.62 -12.80
CA SER A 183 -18.18 0.75 -13.69
C SER A 183 -16.77 1.30 -14.05
N VAL A 184 -16.51 2.58 -13.78
CA VAL A 184 -15.19 3.21 -13.98
C VAL A 184 -14.34 3.14 -12.70
N ILE A 185 -14.95 2.93 -11.53
CA ILE A 185 -14.28 2.97 -10.22
C ILE A 185 -14.24 1.60 -9.52
N GLY A 186 -15.12 0.68 -9.86
CA GLY A 186 -15.05 -0.72 -9.41
C GLY A 186 -16.03 -1.59 -10.19
N SER A 187 -15.57 -2.74 -10.63
CA SER A 187 -16.37 -3.80 -11.25
C SER A 187 -17.39 -4.44 -10.29
N GLY A 188 -17.33 -4.12 -8.99
CA GLY A 188 -18.19 -4.70 -7.95
C GLY A 188 -17.74 -6.10 -7.51
N ASP A 189 -16.64 -6.60 -8.09
CA ASP A 189 -15.98 -7.83 -7.71
C ASP A 189 -14.62 -7.51 -7.06
N PRO A 190 -14.36 -7.95 -5.81
CA PRO A 190 -13.11 -7.67 -5.12
C PRO A 190 -11.88 -8.15 -5.90
N GLY A 191 -11.94 -9.36 -6.49
CA GLY A 191 -10.80 -9.93 -7.21
C GLY A 191 -10.40 -9.07 -8.41
N SER A 192 -11.39 -8.67 -9.21
CA SER A 192 -11.21 -7.80 -10.38
C SER A 192 -10.71 -6.40 -9.98
N ASP A 193 -11.31 -5.77 -8.96
CA ASP A 193 -10.95 -4.43 -8.51
C ASP A 193 -9.52 -4.38 -7.94
N TYR A 194 -9.15 -5.39 -7.16
CA TYR A 194 -7.79 -5.58 -6.69
C TYR A 194 -6.81 -5.75 -7.85
N ASN A 195 -7.11 -6.65 -8.80
CA ASN A 195 -6.24 -6.95 -9.93
C ASN A 195 -6.03 -5.73 -10.84
N GLN A 196 -7.08 -4.91 -11.03
CA GLN A 196 -6.98 -3.66 -11.76
C GLN A 196 -6.01 -2.70 -11.07
N ALA A 197 -6.20 -2.40 -9.78
CA ALA A 197 -5.32 -1.52 -9.01
C ALA A 197 -3.87 -2.04 -8.98
N TYR A 198 -3.70 -3.36 -8.81
CA TYR A 198 -2.41 -4.02 -8.85
C TYR A 198 -1.72 -3.89 -10.21
N SER A 199 -2.46 -4.04 -11.31
CA SER A 199 -1.92 -3.86 -12.65
C SER A 199 -1.38 -2.44 -12.86
N LEU A 200 -2.04 -1.41 -12.31
CA LEU A 200 -1.57 -0.03 -12.36
C LEU A 200 -0.24 0.13 -11.61
N ALA A 201 -0.13 -0.46 -10.41
CA ALA A 201 1.09 -0.38 -9.59
C ALA A 201 2.30 -1.00 -10.30
N VAL A 202 2.15 -2.20 -10.87
CA VAL A 202 3.25 -2.89 -11.56
C VAL A 202 3.63 -2.22 -12.88
N ASN A 203 2.70 -1.50 -13.51
CA ASN A 203 2.95 -0.67 -14.69
C ASN A 203 3.53 0.72 -14.35
N GLY A 204 3.70 1.03 -13.07
CA GLY A 204 4.26 2.29 -12.58
C GLY A 204 3.26 3.46 -12.52
N ASP A 205 1.97 3.23 -12.79
CA ASP A 205 0.93 4.21 -12.53
C ASP A 205 0.53 4.17 -11.05
N TYR A 206 1.43 4.70 -10.21
CA TYR A 206 1.27 4.69 -8.77
C TYR A 206 0.11 5.57 -8.30
N ALA A 207 -0.21 6.64 -9.03
CA ALA A 207 -1.34 7.51 -8.70
C ALA A 207 -2.69 6.85 -9.04
N GLY A 208 -2.75 6.11 -10.15
CA GLY A 208 -3.87 5.23 -10.46
C GLY A 208 -4.03 4.11 -9.44
N ALA A 209 -2.94 3.44 -9.10
CA ALA A 209 -2.91 2.37 -8.10
C ALA A 209 -3.37 2.83 -6.72
N GLU A 210 -2.89 3.99 -6.24
CA GLU A 210 -3.31 4.58 -4.97
C GLU A 210 -4.83 4.75 -4.91
N ARG A 211 -5.44 5.34 -5.96
CA ARG A 211 -6.90 5.52 -6.03
C ARG A 211 -7.61 4.17 -6.03
N GLY A 212 -7.14 3.21 -6.81
CA GLY A 212 -7.72 1.87 -6.89
C GLY A 212 -7.67 1.12 -5.55
N PHE A 213 -6.52 1.12 -4.88
CA PHE A 213 -6.39 0.45 -3.59
C PHE A 213 -7.16 1.16 -2.46
N ARG A 214 -7.25 2.49 -2.48
CA ARG A 214 -8.13 3.21 -1.53
C ARG A 214 -9.58 2.81 -1.72
N ASN A 215 -10.07 2.80 -2.96
CA ASN A 215 -11.42 2.36 -3.27
C ASN A 215 -11.67 0.90 -2.84
N PHE A 216 -10.71 0.02 -3.12
CA PHE A 216 -10.79 -1.38 -2.70
C PHE A 216 -10.93 -1.52 -1.18
N LEU A 217 -10.10 -0.81 -0.41
CA LEU A 217 -10.11 -0.87 1.06
C LEU A 217 -11.35 -0.23 1.69
N GLU A 218 -11.96 0.73 1.00
CA GLU A 218 -13.24 1.34 1.41
C GLU A 218 -14.42 0.42 1.11
N THR A 219 -14.40 -0.23 -0.05
CA THR A 219 -15.52 -1.06 -0.54
C THR A 219 -15.49 -2.47 0.06
N TYR A 220 -14.30 -3.04 0.28
CA TYR A 220 -14.09 -4.42 0.70
C TYR A 220 -13.14 -4.50 1.92
N PRO A 221 -13.48 -3.86 3.07
CA PRO A 221 -12.59 -3.79 4.23
C PRO A 221 -12.28 -5.16 4.85
N ASP A 222 -13.19 -6.13 4.73
CA ASP A 222 -13.06 -7.48 5.31
C ASP A 222 -12.56 -8.53 4.29
N ASP A 223 -12.23 -8.14 3.06
CA ASP A 223 -11.77 -9.07 2.03
C ASP A 223 -10.40 -9.68 2.37
N ALA A 224 -10.15 -10.91 1.92
CA ALA A 224 -8.88 -11.61 2.13
C ALA A 224 -7.68 -10.86 1.55
N GLN A 225 -7.88 -10.03 0.51
CA GLN A 225 -6.86 -9.17 -0.08
C GLN A 225 -6.74 -7.81 0.59
N ALA A 226 -7.58 -7.42 1.55
CA ALA A 226 -7.53 -6.10 2.19
C ALA A 226 -6.14 -5.79 2.77
N ALA A 227 -5.55 -6.73 3.49
CA ALA A 227 -4.20 -6.54 4.04
C ALA A 227 -3.11 -6.42 2.96
N ASN A 228 -3.29 -7.09 1.82
CA ASN A 228 -2.37 -7.01 0.68
C ASN A 228 -2.57 -5.69 -0.10
N ALA A 229 -3.82 -5.25 -0.28
CA ALA A 229 -4.19 -3.97 -0.88
C ALA A 229 -3.64 -2.80 -0.05
N GLN A 230 -3.72 -2.88 1.28
CA GLN A 230 -3.16 -1.89 2.19
C GLN A 230 -1.62 -1.79 2.04
N TYR A 231 -0.93 -2.93 1.89
CA TYR A 231 0.50 -2.95 1.58
C TYR A 231 0.81 -2.27 0.23
N TRP A 232 0.06 -2.60 -0.82
CA TRP A 232 0.28 -2.02 -2.16
C TRP A 232 -0.11 -0.55 -2.26
N LEU A 233 -1.07 -0.10 -1.45
CA LEU A 233 -1.34 1.33 -1.25
C LEU A 233 -0.08 2.02 -0.70
N GLY A 234 0.52 1.46 0.35
CA GLY A 234 1.77 1.96 0.91
C GLY A 234 2.92 2.00 -0.10
N GLU A 235 3.09 0.93 -0.89
CA GLU A 235 4.13 0.87 -1.93
C GLU A 235 3.91 1.93 -3.03
N SER A 236 2.65 2.13 -3.44
CA SER A 236 2.27 3.14 -4.43
C SER A 236 2.54 4.55 -3.91
N LEU A 237 2.22 4.83 -2.64
CA LEU A 237 2.49 6.11 -1.98
C LEU A 237 4.01 6.35 -1.82
N LEU A 238 4.75 5.30 -1.44
CA LEU A 238 6.20 5.38 -1.28
C LEU A 238 6.90 5.65 -2.62
N ALA A 239 6.44 5.01 -3.70
CA ALA A 239 6.95 5.24 -5.05
C ALA A 239 6.68 6.68 -5.54
N GLN A 240 5.59 7.30 -5.08
CA GLN A 240 5.28 8.71 -5.29
C GLN A 240 6.04 9.65 -4.35
N GLN A 241 6.90 9.13 -3.46
CA GLN A 241 7.61 9.89 -2.41
C GLN A 241 6.66 10.54 -1.40
N ASN A 242 5.41 10.07 -1.33
CA ASN A 242 4.47 10.48 -0.30
C ASN A 242 4.74 9.70 1.00
N TYR A 243 5.90 9.98 1.59
CA TYR A 243 6.44 9.19 2.70
C TYR A 243 5.54 9.17 3.94
N ARG A 244 4.77 10.24 4.16
CA ARG A 244 3.87 10.37 5.31
C ARG A 244 2.69 9.41 5.20
N GLU A 245 2.00 9.45 4.07
CA GLU A 245 0.86 8.57 3.83
C GLU A 245 1.31 7.11 3.62
N ALA A 246 2.50 6.90 3.05
CA ALA A 246 3.11 5.58 2.95
C ALA A 246 3.36 4.97 4.34
N ALA A 247 3.95 5.74 5.26
CA ALA A 247 4.18 5.31 6.63
C ALA A 247 2.87 4.88 7.32
N ASP A 248 1.81 5.68 7.19
CA ASP A 248 0.49 5.34 7.73
C ASP A 248 -0.04 4.02 7.14
N ALA A 249 0.02 3.86 5.81
CA ALA A 249 -0.47 2.66 5.16
C ALA A 249 0.28 1.37 5.58
N PHE A 250 1.61 1.46 5.75
CA PHE A 250 2.41 0.33 6.22
C PHE A 250 2.21 0.05 7.71
N LEU A 251 2.09 1.10 8.54
CA LEU A 251 1.78 0.95 9.95
C LEU A 251 0.43 0.25 10.13
N LYS A 252 -0.57 0.64 9.35
CA LYS A 252 -1.90 0.00 9.34
C LYS A 252 -1.82 -1.48 8.98
N THR A 253 -1.08 -1.84 7.93
CA THR A 253 -0.87 -3.26 7.58
C THR A 253 -0.27 -4.06 8.74
N TYR A 254 0.71 -3.49 9.44
CA TYR A 254 1.38 -4.13 10.58
C TYR A 254 0.49 -4.22 11.85
N THR A 255 -0.29 -3.19 12.12
CA THR A 255 -1.09 -3.07 13.36
C THR A 255 -2.42 -3.83 13.27
N ASP A 256 -3.11 -3.73 12.13
CA ASP A 256 -4.40 -4.40 11.92
C ASP A 256 -4.22 -5.89 11.60
N HIS A 257 -3.09 -6.27 10.99
CA HIS A 257 -2.85 -7.65 10.53
C HIS A 257 -1.47 -8.22 10.91
N PRO A 258 -1.03 -8.19 12.18
CA PRO A 258 0.35 -8.48 12.59
C PRO A 258 0.86 -9.89 12.27
N GLY A 259 -0.03 -10.84 11.96
CA GLY A 259 0.31 -12.20 11.56
C GLY A 259 0.31 -12.46 10.05
N ASN A 260 -0.04 -11.46 9.22
CA ASN A 260 -0.10 -11.67 7.78
C ASN A 260 1.31 -11.76 7.15
N ALA A 261 1.37 -12.36 5.96
CA ALA A 261 2.64 -12.53 5.23
C ALA A 261 3.33 -11.20 4.86
N LYS A 262 2.60 -10.08 4.84
CA LYS A 262 3.12 -8.75 4.48
C LYS A 262 3.54 -7.91 5.68
N SER A 263 3.32 -8.36 6.91
CA SER A 263 3.64 -7.58 8.11
C SER A 263 5.14 -7.28 8.26
N PRO A 264 6.05 -8.26 8.06
CA PRO A 264 7.48 -7.98 8.11
C PRO A 264 7.92 -6.99 7.02
N ASP A 265 7.45 -7.17 5.79
CA ASP A 265 7.70 -6.25 4.68
C ASP A 265 7.14 -4.86 4.96
N SER A 266 5.95 -4.77 5.56
CA SER A 266 5.33 -3.49 5.92
C SER A 266 6.14 -2.74 6.96
N LEU A 267 6.63 -3.41 8.01
CA LEU A 267 7.52 -2.77 8.99
C LEU A 267 8.83 -2.28 8.36
N LEU A 268 9.40 -3.06 7.43
CA LEU A 268 10.57 -2.62 6.68
C LEU A 268 10.26 -1.33 5.90
N LYS A 269 9.15 -1.31 5.17
CA LYS A 269 8.76 -0.16 4.34
C LYS A 269 8.30 1.04 5.18
N LEU A 270 7.74 0.83 6.36
CA LEU A 270 7.48 1.86 7.35
C LEU A 270 8.78 2.56 7.75
N GLY A 271 9.82 1.80 8.13
CA GLY A 271 11.12 2.37 8.48
C GLY A 271 11.76 3.14 7.30
N VAL A 272 11.64 2.61 6.08
CA VAL A 272 12.09 3.31 4.85
C VAL A 272 11.35 4.63 4.66
N SER A 273 10.03 4.64 4.87
CA SER A 273 9.18 5.82 4.75
C SER A 273 9.52 6.87 5.80
N LEU A 274 9.70 6.46 7.06
CA LEU A 274 10.11 7.34 8.16
C LEU A 274 11.46 8.00 7.90
N ARG A 275 12.43 7.26 7.36
CA ARG A 275 13.70 7.86 6.94
C ARG A 275 13.51 8.86 5.79
N GLY A 276 12.60 8.58 4.86
CA GLY A 276 12.22 9.52 3.79
C GLY A 276 11.64 10.83 4.33
N LEU A 277 10.97 10.79 5.49
CA LEU A 277 10.51 11.98 6.22
C LEU A 277 11.60 12.72 7.01
N GLY A 278 12.81 12.16 7.09
CA GLY A 278 13.87 12.67 7.95
C GLY A 278 13.78 12.21 9.41
N GLU A 279 12.85 11.30 9.74
CA GLU A 279 12.69 10.74 11.09
C GLU A 279 13.61 9.53 11.29
N ALA A 280 14.92 9.78 11.31
CA ALA A 280 15.94 8.73 11.38
C ALA A 280 15.83 7.88 12.66
N ASP A 281 15.60 8.50 13.82
CA ASP A 281 15.47 7.78 15.10
C ASP A 281 14.26 6.85 15.10
N ALA A 282 13.12 7.32 14.59
CA ALA A 282 11.91 6.51 14.46
C ALA A 282 12.13 5.35 13.49
N ALA A 283 12.77 5.60 12.33
CA ALA A 283 13.12 4.55 11.38
C ALA A 283 14.02 3.47 12.02
N CYS A 284 15.02 3.87 12.80
CA CYS A 284 15.91 2.97 13.52
C CYS A 284 15.18 2.09 14.53
N ALA A 285 14.23 2.67 15.27
CA ALA A 285 13.36 1.93 16.17
C ALA A 285 12.51 0.91 15.40
N THR A 286 11.88 1.31 14.30
CA THR A 286 11.06 0.42 13.46
C THR A 286 11.84 -0.75 12.89
N PHE A 287 13.04 -0.51 12.35
CA PHE A 287 13.87 -1.61 11.84
C PHE A 287 14.33 -2.56 12.96
N SER A 288 14.57 -2.04 14.16
CA SER A 288 14.93 -2.88 15.31
C SER A 288 13.74 -3.73 15.76
N GLU A 289 12.53 -3.17 15.77
CA GLU A 289 11.29 -3.89 16.02
C GLU A 289 11.06 -5.03 15.02
N LEU A 290 11.27 -4.78 13.72
CA LEU A 290 11.19 -5.81 12.69
C LEU A 290 12.12 -6.99 12.99
N LEU A 291 13.39 -6.71 13.31
CA LEU A 291 14.38 -7.74 13.60
C LEU A 291 14.06 -8.55 14.87
N ASN A 292 13.40 -7.92 15.84
CA ASN A 292 13.05 -8.54 17.12
C ASN A 292 11.74 -9.34 17.04
N LYS A 293 10.70 -8.78 16.40
CA LYS A 293 9.35 -9.36 16.36
C LYS A 293 9.21 -10.41 15.26
N TYR A 294 9.95 -10.27 14.16
CA TYR A 294 9.93 -11.22 13.05
C TYR A 294 11.31 -11.81 12.77
N PRO A 295 11.94 -12.51 13.74
CA PRO A 295 13.27 -13.08 13.57
C PRO A 295 13.35 -14.15 12.45
N ASN A 296 12.19 -14.70 12.07
CA ASN A 296 12.02 -15.71 11.03
C ASN A 296 11.41 -15.15 9.73
N ALA A 297 11.36 -13.82 9.55
CA ALA A 297 10.94 -13.24 8.28
C ALA A 297 11.88 -13.66 7.13
N ALA A 298 11.43 -13.40 5.89
CA ALA A 298 12.23 -13.70 4.71
C ALA A 298 13.66 -13.11 4.84
N PRO A 299 14.73 -13.89 4.53
CA PRO A 299 16.11 -13.43 4.71
C PRO A 299 16.41 -12.10 4.01
N ALA A 300 15.79 -11.85 2.85
CA ALA A 300 15.91 -10.59 2.11
C ALA A 300 15.38 -9.40 2.91
N VAL A 301 14.22 -9.53 3.55
CA VAL A 301 13.60 -8.48 4.39
C VAL A 301 14.51 -8.16 5.57
N LEU A 302 15.03 -9.18 6.26
CA LEU A 302 15.94 -9.00 7.39
C LEU A 302 17.28 -8.38 6.98
N SER A 303 17.84 -8.81 5.84
CA SER A 303 19.07 -8.22 5.29
C SER A 303 18.86 -6.75 4.97
N GLN A 304 17.77 -6.43 4.26
CA GLN A 304 17.45 -5.07 3.90
C GLN A 304 17.25 -4.20 5.14
N ALA A 305 16.52 -4.67 6.16
CA ALA A 305 16.37 -3.93 7.41
C ALA A 305 17.72 -3.57 8.06
N ARG A 306 18.67 -4.51 8.10
CA ARG A 306 20.02 -4.25 8.62
C ARG A 306 20.78 -3.22 7.77
N ASP A 307 20.64 -3.29 6.45
CA ASP A 307 21.28 -2.35 5.52
C ASP A 307 20.72 -0.94 5.68
N GLU A 308 19.39 -0.85 5.78
CA GLU A 308 18.66 0.39 5.99
C GLU A 308 19.01 1.04 7.34
N ARG A 309 19.20 0.24 8.41
CA ARG A 309 19.73 0.72 9.70
C ARG A 309 21.11 1.34 9.57
N ARG A 310 22.02 0.70 8.82
CA ARG A 310 23.37 1.25 8.59
C ARG A 310 23.32 2.56 7.80
N ARG A 311 22.44 2.63 6.79
CA ARG A 311 22.21 3.86 6.01
C ARG A 311 21.61 4.99 6.85
N ALA A 312 20.73 4.64 7.79
CA ALA A 312 20.14 5.58 8.74
C ALA A 312 21.07 5.95 9.91
N GLN A 313 22.29 5.38 9.97
CA GLN A 313 23.25 5.62 11.04
C GLN A 313 22.70 5.31 12.44
N CYS A 314 21.87 4.27 12.55
CA CYS A 314 21.34 3.85 13.84
C CYS A 314 22.47 3.51 14.81
N SER A 315 22.43 4.09 16.01
CA SER A 315 23.35 3.82 17.12
C SER A 315 23.10 2.47 17.79
#